data_AF-A0A653C715-F1
#
_entry.id   AF-A0A653C715-F1
#
_cell.length_a   1.000
_cell.length_b   1.000
_cell.length_c   1.000
_cell.angle_alpha   90.00
_cell.angle_beta   90.00
_cell.angle_gamma   90.00
#
_symmetry.space_group_name_H-M   'P 1'
#
loop_
_entity.id
_entity.type
_entity.pdbx_description
1 polymer ?
#
loop_
_entity_poly.entity_id
_entity_poly.type
_entity_poly.pdbx_seq_one_letter_code
_entity_poly.pdbx_strand_id
1 'polypeptide(L)' 'AAYGLGINYNKTKVIIVDREHGNHREIKSIGRCEVVQSFVYLGSLIDNSGSCSTAHSTGMCGHDKAC' A
#
# COMPACT_ATOMS: atom_id res chain seq x y z
N ALA A 1 -23.64 -12.70 -1.68
CA ALA A 1 -22.51 -11.79 -1.97
C ALA A 1 -23.05 -10.36 -1.89
N ALA A 2 -22.55 -9.55 -0.95
CA ALA A 2 -23.02 -8.17 -0.81
C ALA A 2 -22.68 -7.40 -2.10
N TYR A 3 -23.68 -6.69 -2.65
CA TYR A 3 -23.62 -5.87 -3.87
C TYR A 3 -23.52 -6.57 -5.24
N GLY A 4 -23.37 -7.89 -5.33
CA GLY A 4 -23.29 -8.59 -6.62
C GLY A 4 -22.07 -8.21 -7.49
N LEU A 5 -21.07 -7.56 -6.90
CA LEU A 5 -19.84 -7.13 -7.57
C LEU A 5 -18.79 -8.25 -7.52
N GLY A 6 -18.08 -8.44 -8.63
CA GLY A 6 -16.97 -9.40 -8.75
C GLY A 6 -15.60 -8.72 -8.64
N ILE A 7 -14.64 -9.40 -8.01
CA ILE A 7 -13.26 -8.93 -7.89
C ILE A 7 -12.44 -9.44 -9.09
N ASN A 8 -11.76 -8.54 -9.79
CA ASN A 8 -10.82 -8.90 -10.86
C ASN A 8 -9.40 -9.02 -10.30
N TYR A 9 -8.98 -10.25 -9.99
CA TYR A 9 -7.68 -10.54 -9.40
C TYR A 9 -6.48 -10.12 -10.27
N ASN A 10 -6.64 -10.00 -11.59
CA ASN A 10 -5.56 -9.52 -12.46
C ASN A 10 -5.32 -8.01 -12.32
N LYS A 11 -6.34 -7.25 -11.91
CA LYS A 11 -6.25 -5.79 -11.72
C LYS A 11 -6.14 -5.39 -10.26
N THR A 12 -6.64 -6.22 -9.34
CA THR A 12 -6.60 -5.94 -7.90
C THR A 12 -5.22 -6.23 -7.34
N LYS A 13 -4.59 -5.19 -6.79
CA LYS A 13 -3.34 -5.29 -6.03
C LYS A 13 -3.63 -5.01 -4.55
N VAL A 14 -2.90 -5.68 -3.67
CA VAL A 14 -3.06 -5.55 -2.21
C VAL A 14 -1.76 -5.00 -1.62
N ILE A 15 -1.87 -4.08 -0.67
CA ILE A 15 -0.74 -3.62 0.14
C ILE A 15 -0.92 -4.24 1.52
N ILE A 16 0.13 -4.87 2.04
CA ILE A 16 0.17 -5.39 3.40
C ILE A 16 1.02 -4.44 4.22
N VAL A 17 0.44 -3.93 5.30
CA VAL A 17 1.15 -3.12 6.28
C VAL A 17 1.52 -4.03 7.43
N ASP A 18 2.80 -4.35 7.55
CA ASP A 18 3.33 -5.20 8.61
C ASP A 18 4.03 -4.33 9.66
N ARG A 19 3.24 -3.91 10.65
CA ARG A 19 3.71 -3.01 11.72
C ARG A 19 4.64 -3.71 12.73
N GLU A 20 4.59 -5.03 12.79
CA GLU A 20 5.33 -5.81 13.79
C GLU A 20 6.77 -6.14 13.33
N HIS A 21 7.00 -6.39 12.04
CA HIS A 21 8.31 -6.74 11.48
C HIS A 21 8.90 -5.62 10.60
N GLY A 22 8.39 -4.38 10.74
CA GLY A 22 8.91 -3.21 10.03
C GLY A 22 8.78 -3.31 8.51
N ASN A 23 7.71 -3.94 8.01
CA ASN A 23 7.45 -4.13 6.58
C ASN A 23 8.53 -4.92 5.80
N HIS A 24 9.47 -5.59 6.48
CA HIS A 24 10.56 -6.30 5.81
C HIS A 24 10.15 -7.67 5.26
N ARG A 25 9.05 -8.25 5.76
CA ARG A 25 8.59 -9.56 5.33
C ARG A 25 8.06 -9.48 3.90
N GLU A 26 8.84 -9.96 2.94
CA GLU A 26 8.45 -10.03 1.53
C GLU A 26 7.34 -11.08 1.33
N ILE A 27 6.08 -10.64 1.48
CA ILE A 27 4.91 -11.42 1.10
C ILE A 27 4.63 -11.13 -0.36
N LYS A 28 4.81 -12.14 -1.23
CA LYS A 28 4.64 -11.98 -2.69
C LYS A 28 3.17 -11.98 -3.13
N SER A 29 2.30 -12.68 -2.40
CA SER A 29 0.89 -12.86 -2.77
C SER A 29 0.05 -13.23 -1.55
N ILE A 30 -1.22 -12.82 -1.55
CA ILE A 30 -2.25 -13.34 -0.65
C ILE A 30 -3.36 -13.96 -1.48
N GLY A 31 -3.51 -15.29 -1.37
CA GLY A 31 -4.43 -16.05 -2.19
C GLY A 31 -4.13 -15.86 -3.67
N ARG A 32 -5.06 -15.23 -4.41
CA ARG A 32 -4.92 -14.91 -5.85
C ARG A 32 -4.52 -13.45 -6.11
N CYS A 33 -4.36 -12.65 -5.06
CA CYS A 33 -4.02 -11.25 -5.18
C CYS A 33 -2.50 -11.06 -5.12
N GLU A 34 -2.00 -10.26 -6.04
CA GLU A 34 -0.62 -9.77 -6.01
C GLU A 34 -0.44 -8.79 -4.85
N VAL A 35 0.64 -8.96 -4.10
CA VAL A 35 1.02 -8.01 -3.05
C VAL A 35 2.05 -7.05 -3.61
N VAL A 36 1.79 -5.75 -3.45
CA VAL A 36 2.70 -4.68 -3.85
C VAL A 36 3.12 -3.85 -2.65
N GLN A 37 4.32 -3.29 -2.70
CA GLN A 37 4.83 -2.41 -1.65
C GLN A 37 4.33 -0.97 -1.82
N SER A 38 4.12 -0.53 -3.05
CA SER A 38 3.56 0.78 -3.36
C SER A 38 2.61 0.74 -4.56
N PHE A 39 1.67 1.66 -4.60
CA PHE A 39 0.70 1.80 -5.69
C PHE A 39 0.27 3.26 -5.86
N VAL A 40 0.07 3.69 -7.10
CA VAL A 40 -0.49 5.02 -7.38
C VAL A 40 -2.01 4.94 -7.34
N TYR A 41 -2.61 5.60 -6.37
CA TYR A 41 -4.06 5.72 -6.24
C TYR A 41 -4.46 7.18 -6.43
N LEU A 42 -5.25 7.45 -7.46
CA LEU A 42 -5.82 8.77 -7.74
C LEU A 42 -4.77 9.90 -7.81
N GLY A 43 -3.55 9.59 -8.28
CA GLY A 43 -2.43 10.54 -8.42
C GLY A 43 -1.48 10.61 -7.22
N SER A 44 -1.80 9.92 -6.12
CA SER A 44 -0.93 9.81 -4.94
C SER A 44 -0.24 8.46 -4.91
N LEU A 45 1.07 8.45 -4.65
CA LEU A 45 1.80 7.24 -4.34
C LEU A 45 1.49 6.85 -2.90
N ILE A 46 0.88 5.68 -2.72
CA ILE A 46 0.66 5.05 -1.43
C ILE A 46 1.75 4.00 -1.25
N ASP A 47 2.45 4.06 -0.14
CA ASP A 47 3.50 3.11 0.24
C ASP A 47 3.11 2.33 1.50
N ASN A 48 3.72 1.17 1.73
CA ASN A 48 3.45 0.31 2.89
C ASN A 48 3.80 0.95 4.25
N SER A 49 4.53 2.07 4.26
CA SER A 49 4.71 2.95 5.42
C SER A 49 3.40 3.61 5.91
N GLY A 50 2.33 3.55 5.11
CA GLY A 50 1.07 4.24 5.39
C GLY A 50 1.11 5.73 5.03
N SER A 51 2.16 6.17 4.34
CA SER A 51 2.29 7.54 3.82
C SER A 51 1.68 7.65 2.43
N CYS A 52 1.07 8.81 2.14
CA CYS A 52 0.69 9.22 0.80
C CYS A 52 1.59 10.38 0.35
N SER A 53 2.29 10.21 -0.77
CA SER A 53 3.10 11.27 -1.37
C SER A 53 2.47 11.69 -2.70
N THR A 54 2.26 12.99 -2.89
CA THR A 54 1.87 13.52 -4.18
C THR A 54 3.08 13.51 -5.12
N ALA A 55 2.90 13.07 -6.36
CA ALA A 55 4.00 12.98 -7.34
C ALA A 55 4.64 14.35 -7.70
N HIS A 56 4.12 15.47 -7.17
CA HIS A 56 4.50 16.83 -7.56
C HIS A 56 4.84 17.78 -6.38
N SER A 57 5.12 17.28 -5.18
CA SER A 57 5.67 18.15 -4.14
C SER A 57 6.64 17.40 -3.25
N THR A 58 7.91 17.71 -3.42
CA THR A 58 8.97 17.56 -2.42
C THR A 58 8.50 18.21 -1.11
N GLY A 59 7.99 17.40 -0.19
CA GLY A 59 7.61 17.81 1.15
C GLY A 59 7.75 16.60 2.05
N MET A 60 8.91 16.49 2.70
CA MET A 60 9.24 15.43 3.64
C MET A 60 8.09 15.23 4.63
N CYS A 61 7.58 14.00 4.80
CA CYS A 61 6.90 13.69 6.04
C CYS A 61 7.95 13.82 7.15
N GLY A 62 7.70 14.75 8.07
CA GLY A 62 8.49 14.90 9.27
C GLY A 62 8.52 13.55 9.98
N HIS A 63 9.72 12.99 10.07
CA HIS A 63 9.99 11.94 11.03
C HIS A 63 9.87 12.63 12.39
N ASP A 64 8.70 12.57 13.01
CA ASP A 64 8.52 12.98 14.40
C ASP A 64 9.27 11.96 15.27
N LYS A 65 10.58 12.15 15.37
CA LYS A 65 11.42 11.62 16.44
C LYS A 65 11.21 12.54 17.65
N ALA A 66 10.15 12.29 18.42
CA ALA A 66 9.93 12.65 19.84
C ALA A 66 8.50 12.20 20.21
N CYS A 67 8.21 11.32 21.18
CA CYS A 67 8.91 10.77 22.34
C CYS A 67 8.82 9.23 22.37
#